data_AF-A0A382UPH1-F1
#
_entry.id   AF-A0A382UPH1-F1
#
_cell.length_a   1.000
_cell.length_b   1.000
_cell.length_c   1.000
_cell.angle_alpha   90.00
_cell.angle_beta   90.00
_cell.angle_gamma   90.00
#
_symmetry.space_group_name_H-M   'P 1'
#
loop_
_entity.id
_entity.type
_entity.pdbx_description
1 polymer ?
#
loop_
_entity_poly.entity_id
_entity_poly.type
_entity_poly.pdbx_seq_one_letter_code
_entity_poly.pdbx_strand_id
1 'polypeptide(L)'
;MLERGRPLEHGPSYITEHKAPWEYELRGRDERGAQDQFLQGQADPVTEHTRHFFVNDRENPYVFDEDKPFLWIRGYHLGGRSITWGRQSYRLSDLDFEANTREGIGVDWPVRYAHLAPWYDYVERFAGISGQAEGMHQLPDGQFLPAMPFNAGEVKVKAGIEGAFPERRMTIGRSAVLTQPHNGRGACHYCGPCDQGCSVGAYFSSQSSTLPAA
;
A
#
# COMPACT_ATOMS: atom_id res chain seq x y z
N MET A 1 10.35 -17.46 -4.14
CA MET A 1 9.62 -16.94 -2.96
C MET A 1 8.77 -18.07 -2.40
N LEU A 2 8.90 -18.39 -1.10
CA LEU A 2 8.07 -19.40 -0.45
C LEU A 2 6.97 -18.68 0.31
N GLU A 3 5.77 -18.64 -0.27
CA GLU A 3 4.56 -18.05 0.33
C GLU A 3 3.55 -19.14 0.63
N ARG A 4 2.79 -18.97 1.72
CA ARG A 4 1.69 -19.88 2.05
C ARG A 4 0.43 -19.41 1.34
N GLY A 5 -0.19 -20.29 0.57
CA GLY A 5 -1.44 -20.01 -0.14
C GLY A 5 -1.47 -20.61 -1.53
N ARG A 6 -2.52 -20.30 -2.29
CA ARG A 6 -2.65 -20.75 -3.68
C ARG A 6 -1.71 -19.98 -4.61
N PRO A 7 -1.28 -20.57 -5.74
CA PRO A 7 -0.71 -19.77 -6.82
C PRO A 7 -1.71 -18.70 -7.25
N LEU A 8 -1.18 -17.54 -7.59
CA LEU A 8 -1.93 -16.45 -8.20
C LEU A 8 -1.18 -16.07 -9.46
N GLU A 9 -1.89 -15.97 -10.58
CA GLU A 9 -1.31 -15.57 -11.87
C GLU A 9 -1.64 -14.10 -12.13
N HIS A 10 -0.62 -13.31 -12.48
CA HIS A 10 -0.78 -11.89 -12.78
C HIS A 10 -1.69 -11.71 -13.99
N GLY A 11 -2.83 -11.04 -13.80
CA GLY A 11 -3.86 -10.87 -14.83
C GLY A 11 -5.02 -11.84 -14.65
N PRO A 12 -4.93 -13.08 -15.15
CA PRO A 12 -6.06 -14.04 -15.13
C PRO A 12 -6.66 -14.30 -13.74
N SER A 13 -5.87 -14.20 -12.67
CA SER A 13 -6.37 -14.44 -11.31
C SER A 13 -7.01 -13.22 -10.65
N TYR A 14 -6.98 -12.04 -11.28
CA TYR A 14 -7.64 -10.83 -10.78
C TYR A 14 -9.14 -10.84 -11.14
N ILE A 15 -9.85 -11.86 -10.65
CA ILE A 15 -11.24 -12.18 -11.02
C ILE A 15 -12.27 -11.09 -10.65
N THR A 16 -11.87 -10.12 -9.83
CA THR A 16 -12.68 -8.98 -9.40
C THR A 16 -12.28 -7.68 -10.06
N GLU A 17 -11.10 -7.62 -10.68
CA GLU A 17 -10.62 -6.44 -11.39
C GLU A 17 -11.63 -6.02 -12.45
N HIS A 18 -11.98 -4.73 -12.46
CA HIS A 18 -12.96 -4.11 -13.36
C HIS A 18 -14.42 -4.60 -13.25
N LYS A 19 -14.76 -5.43 -12.26
CA LYS A 19 -16.18 -5.68 -11.96
C LYS A 19 -16.77 -4.46 -11.26
N ALA A 20 -17.88 -3.99 -11.80
CA ALA A 20 -18.59 -2.85 -11.26
C ALA A 20 -19.33 -3.23 -9.96
N PRO A 21 -19.55 -2.27 -9.03
CA PRO A 21 -20.21 -2.55 -7.77
C PRO A 21 -21.59 -3.22 -7.93
N TRP A 22 -22.39 -2.87 -8.95
CA TRP A 22 -23.73 -3.45 -9.15
C TRP A 22 -23.72 -4.90 -9.65
N GLU A 23 -22.58 -5.43 -10.09
CA GLU A 23 -22.43 -6.84 -10.45
C GLU A 23 -22.32 -7.75 -9.22
N TYR A 24 -22.10 -7.16 -8.04
CA TYR A 24 -22.02 -7.89 -6.79
C TYR A 24 -23.31 -7.75 -5.99
N GLU A 25 -23.70 -8.86 -5.34
CA GLU A 25 -24.93 -8.96 -4.56
C GLU A 25 -25.02 -7.91 -3.45
N LEU A 26 -23.92 -7.68 -2.72
CA LEU A 26 -23.88 -6.69 -1.64
C LEU A 26 -23.29 -5.35 -2.07
N ARG A 27 -23.04 -5.17 -3.37
CA ARG A 27 -22.47 -3.94 -3.93
C ARG A 27 -21.15 -3.52 -3.29
N GLY A 28 -20.32 -4.50 -2.95
CA GLY A 28 -19.02 -4.26 -2.31
C GLY A 28 -19.09 -4.07 -0.79
N ARG A 29 -20.29 -4.07 -0.20
CA ARG A 29 -20.44 -4.06 1.26
C ARG A 29 -20.12 -5.43 1.81
N ASP A 30 -19.41 -5.45 2.92
CA ASP A 30 -19.18 -6.68 3.67
C ASP A 30 -20.18 -6.83 4.81
N GLU A 31 -21.47 -6.93 4.46
CA GLU A 31 -22.51 -7.33 5.43
C GLU A 31 -22.45 -8.83 5.74
N ARG A 32 -21.56 -9.55 5.03
CA ARG A 32 -21.27 -10.98 5.16
C ARG A 32 -19.76 -11.18 5.37
N GLY A 33 -19.18 -10.60 6.43
CA GLY A 33 -17.95 -11.11 7.06
C GLY A 33 -18.20 -12.54 7.56
N ALA A 34 -18.50 -13.41 6.61
CA ALA A 34 -19.23 -14.65 6.65
C ALA A 34 -18.45 -15.56 7.54
N GLN A 35 -19.10 -16.11 8.57
CA GLN A 35 -18.73 -17.15 9.57
C GLN A 35 -17.27 -17.59 9.70
N ASP A 36 -16.56 -17.73 8.59
CA ASP A 36 -15.21 -18.18 8.45
C ASP A 36 -14.15 -17.05 8.32
N GLN A 37 -14.51 -15.77 8.15
CA GLN A 37 -13.57 -14.63 8.02
C GLN A 37 -13.89 -13.45 8.98
N PHE A 38 -14.43 -13.75 10.17
CA PHE A 38 -14.86 -12.73 11.13
C PHE A 38 -13.73 -11.78 11.58
N LEU A 39 -12.50 -12.26 11.74
CA LEU A 39 -11.37 -11.41 12.13
C LEU A 39 -10.83 -10.64 10.93
N GLN A 40 -10.77 -11.27 9.75
CA GLN A 40 -10.32 -10.59 8.53
C GLN A 40 -11.27 -9.45 8.14
N GLY A 41 -12.59 -9.67 8.18
CA GLY A 41 -13.62 -8.70 7.79
C GLY A 41 -13.70 -7.45 8.67
N GLN A 42 -12.96 -7.39 9.78
CA GLN A 42 -12.83 -6.18 10.60
C GLN A 42 -11.87 -5.15 10.00
N ALA A 43 -11.12 -5.50 8.96
CA ALA A 43 -10.19 -4.59 8.31
C ALA A 43 -10.73 -4.06 6.99
N ASP A 44 -10.63 -2.75 6.79
CA ASP A 44 -11.04 -2.02 5.59
C ASP A 44 -10.71 -2.68 4.23
N PRO A 45 -9.51 -3.28 4.01
CA PRO A 45 -9.20 -3.90 2.72
C PRO A 45 -9.93 -5.24 2.48
N VAL A 46 -10.70 -5.77 3.43
CA VAL A 46 -11.45 -7.03 3.30
C VAL A 46 -12.90 -6.71 2.99
N THR A 47 -13.25 -6.81 1.71
CA THR A 47 -14.58 -6.53 1.20
C THR A 47 -15.12 -7.71 0.41
N GLU A 48 -16.36 -7.62 -0.06
CA GLU A 48 -16.90 -8.59 -1.02
C GLU A 48 -16.01 -8.76 -2.27
N HIS A 49 -15.32 -7.71 -2.68
CA HIS A 49 -14.42 -7.75 -3.83
C HIS A 49 -13.09 -8.45 -3.51
N THR A 50 -12.55 -8.24 -2.32
CA THR A 50 -11.15 -8.61 -2.03
C THR A 50 -11.01 -9.79 -1.07
N ARG A 51 -12.07 -10.23 -0.38
CA ARG A 51 -12.02 -11.30 0.64
C ARG A 51 -11.34 -12.60 0.18
N HIS A 52 -11.44 -12.91 -1.11
CA HIS A 52 -10.83 -14.08 -1.74
C HIS A 52 -9.29 -14.04 -1.76
N PHE A 53 -8.68 -12.88 -1.51
CA PHE A 53 -7.24 -12.72 -1.29
C PHE A 53 -6.82 -13.01 0.14
N PHE A 54 -7.74 -13.00 1.09
CA PHE A 54 -7.46 -13.14 2.52
C PHE A 54 -7.70 -14.56 3.01
N VAL A 55 -7.10 -14.87 4.15
CA VAL A 55 -7.17 -16.18 4.78
C VAL A 55 -8.55 -16.48 5.37
N ASN A 56 -8.90 -17.76 5.49
CA ASN A 56 -10.03 -18.24 6.28
C ASN A 56 -9.59 -18.39 7.76
N ASP A 57 -10.27 -17.72 8.68
CA ASP A 57 -9.96 -17.68 10.11
C ASP A 57 -10.24 -19.03 10.81
N ARG A 58 -11.22 -19.82 10.34
CA ARG A 58 -11.51 -21.16 10.90
C ARG A 58 -10.46 -22.19 10.53
N GLU A 59 -9.96 -22.11 9.29
CA GLU A 59 -8.89 -23.00 8.81
C GLU A 59 -7.51 -22.58 9.32
N ASN A 60 -7.33 -21.29 9.64
CA ASN A 60 -6.05 -20.73 10.03
C ASN A 60 -6.18 -19.87 11.29
N PRO A 61 -6.67 -20.43 12.41
CA PRO A 61 -6.82 -19.66 13.63
C PRO A 61 -5.46 -19.17 14.15
N TYR A 62 -5.47 -18.08 14.90
CA TYR A 62 -4.32 -17.62 15.67
C TYR A 62 -4.79 -17.25 17.07
N VAL A 63 -3.86 -17.35 18.02
CA VAL A 63 -4.12 -17.07 19.44
C VAL A 63 -3.65 -15.65 19.75
N PHE A 64 -4.46 -14.93 20.51
CA PHE A 64 -4.14 -13.64 21.07
C PHE A 64 -4.74 -13.53 22.48
N ASP A 65 -4.19 -12.62 23.29
CA ASP A 65 -4.74 -12.29 24.61
C ASP A 65 -6.06 -11.54 24.41
N GLU A 66 -7.18 -12.09 24.90
CA GLU A 66 -8.52 -11.50 24.71
C GLU A 66 -8.64 -10.10 25.34
N ASP A 67 -7.87 -9.81 26.38
CA ASP A 67 -7.80 -8.48 26.99
C ASP A 67 -6.96 -7.49 26.16
N LYS A 68 -6.20 -8.00 25.18
CA LYS A 68 -5.33 -7.24 24.27
C LYS A 68 -5.49 -7.74 22.83
N PRO A 69 -6.67 -7.54 22.23
CA PRO A 69 -6.95 -8.04 20.89
C PRO A 69 -5.98 -7.44 19.86
N PHE A 70 -5.49 -8.27 18.96
CA PHE A 70 -4.75 -7.82 17.76
C PHE A 70 -5.32 -8.47 16.52
N LEU A 71 -5.48 -7.70 15.44
CA LEU A 71 -5.99 -8.19 14.16
C LEU A 71 -4.83 -8.58 13.24
N TRP A 72 -4.64 -9.88 13.02
CA TRP A 72 -3.67 -10.38 12.04
C TRP A 72 -4.29 -10.57 10.67
N ILE A 73 -4.31 -9.50 9.88
CA ILE A 73 -4.85 -9.50 8.52
C ILE A 73 -3.83 -10.05 7.54
N ARG A 74 -4.18 -11.14 6.84
CA ARG A 74 -3.23 -11.94 6.05
C ARG A 74 -3.75 -12.22 4.66
N GLY A 75 -2.91 -11.95 3.66
CA GLY A 75 -3.08 -12.50 2.32
C GLY A 75 -2.80 -14.01 2.32
N TYR A 76 -3.51 -14.76 1.48
CA TYR A 76 -3.38 -16.22 1.38
C TYR A 76 -3.17 -16.70 -0.06
N HIS A 77 -2.16 -16.13 -0.71
CA HIS A 77 -1.81 -16.36 -2.11
C HIS A 77 -0.37 -15.90 -2.41
N LEU A 78 0.22 -16.40 -3.49
CA LEU A 78 1.54 -15.95 -3.95
C LEU A 78 1.56 -14.44 -4.23
N GLY A 79 2.53 -13.73 -3.65
CA GLY A 79 2.66 -12.27 -3.73
C GLY A 79 2.07 -11.52 -2.53
N GLY A 80 1.31 -12.21 -1.67
CA GLY A 80 0.85 -11.71 -0.37
C GLY A 80 0.14 -10.35 -0.44
N ARG A 81 0.29 -9.53 0.60
CA ARG A 81 -0.42 -8.24 0.71
C ARG A 81 0.03 -7.18 -0.30
N SER A 82 1.05 -7.43 -1.11
CA SER A 82 1.46 -6.50 -2.17
C SER A 82 0.39 -6.30 -3.26
N ILE A 83 -0.67 -7.12 -3.26
CA ILE A 83 -1.83 -6.95 -4.14
C ILE A 83 -2.86 -5.99 -3.52
N THR A 84 -3.10 -6.11 -2.21
CA THR A 84 -4.20 -5.43 -1.48
C THR A 84 -3.77 -4.22 -0.65
N TRP A 85 -2.48 -3.91 -0.55
CA TRP A 85 -1.95 -2.76 0.20
C TRP A 85 -2.27 -1.39 -0.41
N GLY A 86 -2.03 -0.29 0.32
CA GLY A 86 -2.33 1.08 -0.12
C GLY A 86 -1.29 1.76 -1.03
N ARG A 87 -0.14 1.13 -1.31
CA ARG A 87 0.98 1.63 -2.14
C ARG A 87 1.70 2.87 -1.65
N GLN A 88 1.19 3.52 -0.61
CA GLN A 88 1.86 4.64 0.03
C GLN A 88 3.25 4.21 0.50
N SER A 89 4.26 4.90 -0.01
CA SER A 89 5.67 4.51 0.07
C SER A 89 6.47 5.71 0.54
N TYR A 90 6.62 5.83 1.85
CA TYR A 90 7.32 6.94 2.50
C TYR A 90 8.65 6.47 3.09
N ARG A 91 9.62 7.38 3.11
CA ARG A 91 10.86 7.19 3.86
C ARG A 91 10.62 7.53 5.31
N LEU A 92 11.27 6.77 6.19
CA LEU A 92 11.53 7.23 7.55
C LEU A 92 12.64 8.30 7.51
N SER A 93 12.56 9.27 8.40
CA SER A 93 13.53 10.35 8.58
C SER A 93 14.52 10.05 9.70
N ASP A 94 15.56 10.89 9.83
CA ASP A 94 16.45 10.84 11.00
C ASP A 94 15.69 11.01 12.32
N LEU A 95 14.57 11.76 12.33
CA LEU A 95 13.75 11.91 13.53
C LEU A 95 13.16 10.57 13.97
N ASP A 96 12.73 9.74 13.02
CA ASP A 96 12.11 8.44 13.29
C ASP A 96 13.14 7.42 13.79
N PHE A 97 14.33 7.40 13.19
CA PHE A 97 15.41 6.49 13.60
C PHE A 97 16.01 6.83 14.97
N GLU A 98 15.96 8.10 15.37
CA GLU A 98 16.51 8.57 16.66
C GLU A 98 15.47 8.75 17.77
N ALA A 99 14.17 8.66 17.46
CA ALA A 99 13.08 8.93 18.40
C ALA A 99 13.24 8.16 19.73
N ASN A 100 13.48 6.84 19.66
CA ASN A 100 13.63 6.01 20.85
C ASN A 100 14.80 6.44 21.74
N THR A 101 15.93 6.85 21.16
CA THR A 101 17.10 7.34 21.92
C THR A 101 16.85 8.72 22.53
N ARG A 102 16.23 9.63 21.75
CA ARG A 102 15.95 11.00 22.20
C ARG A 102 14.91 11.03 23.32
N GLU A 103 13.91 10.17 23.25
CA GLU A 103 12.79 10.13 24.19
C GLU A 103 12.97 9.10 25.32
N GLY A 104 13.87 8.12 25.15
CA GLY A 104 14.13 7.09 26.15
C GLY A 104 13.00 6.07 26.35
N ILE A 105 12.14 5.88 25.34
CA ILE A 105 10.93 5.03 25.44
C ILE A 105 11.16 3.58 25.00
N GLY A 106 11.93 3.39 23.92
CA GLY A 106 12.10 2.09 23.27
C GLY A 106 13.55 1.74 22.99
N VAL A 107 13.76 0.77 22.11
CA VAL A 107 15.10 0.35 21.69
C VAL A 107 15.55 1.21 20.51
N ASP A 108 16.77 1.76 20.60
CA ASP A 108 17.37 2.49 19.50
C ASP A 108 17.52 1.63 18.25
N TRP A 109 17.30 2.23 17.08
CA TRP A 109 17.57 1.52 15.83
C TRP A 109 19.08 1.29 15.72
N PRO A 110 19.55 0.11 15.28
CA PRO A 110 20.98 -0.14 15.07
C PRO A 110 21.52 0.50 13.77
N VAL A 111 20.66 1.21 13.03
CA VAL A 111 20.96 1.89 11.76
C VAL A 111 20.44 3.32 11.80
N ARG A 112 20.86 4.15 10.84
CA ARG A 112 20.45 5.54 10.69
C ARG A 112 19.95 5.78 9.27
N TYR A 113 19.24 6.88 9.06
CA TYR A 113 18.74 7.24 7.74
C TYR A 113 19.86 7.24 6.69
N ALA A 114 21.03 7.81 7.01
CA ALA A 114 22.18 7.86 6.11
C ALA A 114 22.64 6.47 5.61
N HIS A 115 22.48 5.41 6.42
CA HIS A 115 22.78 4.04 6.01
C HIS A 115 21.73 3.48 5.04
N LEU A 116 20.46 3.86 5.20
CA LEU A 116 19.35 3.36 4.39
C LEU A 116 19.02 4.25 3.18
N ALA A 117 19.43 5.52 3.17
CA ALA A 117 19.13 6.45 2.10
C ALA A 117 19.52 5.92 0.71
N PRO A 118 20.71 5.31 0.50
CA PRO A 118 21.06 4.69 -0.78
C PRO A 118 20.17 3.51 -1.17
N TRP A 119 19.65 2.77 -0.18
CA TRP A 119 18.76 1.62 -0.39
C TRP A 119 17.33 2.05 -0.68
N TYR A 120 16.82 3.10 -0.01
CA TYR A 120 15.56 3.72 -0.38
C TYR A 120 15.61 4.19 -1.83
N ASP A 121 16.68 4.90 -2.19
CA ASP A 121 16.98 5.34 -3.55
C ASP A 121 16.92 4.19 -4.57
N TYR A 122 17.55 3.05 -4.25
CA TYR A 122 17.53 1.85 -5.09
C TYR A 122 16.12 1.28 -5.25
N VAL A 123 15.40 1.08 -4.14
CA VAL A 123 14.06 0.49 -4.13
C VAL A 123 13.06 1.40 -4.85
N GLU A 124 13.14 2.72 -4.65
CA GLU A 124 12.23 3.67 -5.29
C GLU A 124 12.42 3.74 -6.79
N ARG A 125 13.68 3.76 -7.26
CA ARG A 125 14.00 3.67 -8.69
C ARG A 125 13.56 2.35 -9.30
N PHE A 126 13.59 1.25 -8.56
CA PHE A 126 13.09 -0.04 -9.06
C PHE A 126 11.56 -0.07 -9.11
N ALA A 127 10.91 0.26 -7.98
CA ALA A 127 9.47 0.17 -7.79
C ALA A 127 8.70 1.22 -8.61
N GLY A 128 9.31 2.37 -8.89
CA GLY A 128 8.69 3.50 -9.58
C GLY A 128 7.68 4.21 -8.68
N ILE A 129 8.20 4.97 -7.72
CA ILE A 129 7.35 5.76 -6.82
C ILE A 129 6.98 7.08 -7.49
N SER A 130 5.71 7.40 -7.63
CA SER A 130 5.28 8.74 -8.02
C SER A 130 5.15 9.63 -6.79
N GLY A 131 5.51 10.91 -6.92
CA GLY A 131 5.46 11.84 -5.81
C GLY A 131 6.03 13.20 -6.16
N GLN A 132 6.00 14.11 -5.18
CA GLN A 132 6.58 15.44 -5.28
C GLN A 132 7.68 15.61 -4.24
N ALA A 133 8.79 16.23 -4.64
CA ALA A 133 9.84 16.65 -3.72
C ALA A 133 9.40 17.92 -2.98
N GLU A 134 9.40 17.88 -1.65
CA GLU A 134 8.89 18.97 -0.80
C GLU A 134 9.98 19.62 0.05
N GLY A 135 11.17 19.02 0.14
CA GLY A 135 12.28 19.49 0.97
C GLY A 135 12.01 19.41 2.48
N MET A 136 11.05 18.58 2.90
CA MET A 136 10.68 18.42 4.31
C MET A 136 11.63 17.45 5.03
N HIS A 137 12.35 17.93 6.03
CA HIS A 137 13.32 17.11 6.79
C HIS A 137 12.64 15.93 7.52
N GLN A 138 11.43 16.14 8.03
CA GLN A 138 10.62 15.11 8.70
C GLN A 138 9.98 14.10 7.73
N LEU A 139 9.98 14.40 6.43
CA LEU A 139 9.48 13.50 5.39
C LEU A 139 10.44 13.55 4.19
N PRO A 140 11.65 12.97 4.31
CA PRO A 140 12.72 13.11 3.34
C PRO A 140 12.26 12.75 1.94
N ASP A 141 12.70 13.53 0.95
CA ASP A 141 12.42 13.25 -0.44
C ASP A 141 13.16 11.99 -0.93
N GLY A 142 12.70 11.48 -2.06
CA GLY A 142 13.23 10.29 -2.70
C GLY A 142 13.29 10.45 -4.22
N GLN A 143 13.41 9.32 -4.91
CA GLN A 143 13.60 9.22 -6.34
C GLN A 143 12.25 9.00 -7.01
N PHE A 144 11.58 10.10 -7.34
CA PHE A 144 10.19 10.04 -7.79
C PHE A 144 10.06 10.10 -9.31
N LEU A 145 9.12 9.31 -9.83
CA LEU A 145 8.42 9.59 -11.07
C LEU A 145 7.54 10.84 -10.88
N PRO A 146 7.08 11.49 -11.97
CA PRO A 146 6.18 12.64 -11.86
C PRO A 146 5.01 12.37 -10.92
N ALA A 147 4.68 13.34 -10.09
CA ALA A 147 3.52 13.29 -9.21
C ALA A 147 2.22 13.04 -9.98
N MET A 148 1.28 12.34 -9.34
CA MET A 148 -0.12 12.39 -9.78
C MET A 148 -0.67 13.81 -9.59
N PRO A 149 -1.52 14.31 -10.51
CA PRO A 149 -2.13 15.61 -10.32
C PRO A 149 -3.19 15.55 -9.21
N PHE A 150 -3.28 16.61 -8.42
CA PHE A 150 -4.43 16.82 -7.56
C PHE A 150 -5.71 16.99 -8.40
N ASN A 151 -6.82 16.47 -7.88
CA ASN A 151 -8.13 16.80 -8.40
C ASN A 151 -8.55 18.24 -7.99
N ALA A 152 -9.60 18.76 -8.64
CA ALA A 152 -10.05 20.13 -8.40
C ALA A 152 -10.48 20.42 -6.95
N GLY A 153 -10.98 19.41 -6.23
CA GLY A 153 -11.31 19.51 -4.82
C GLY A 153 -10.07 19.59 -3.94
N GLU A 154 -9.10 18.72 -4.19
CA GLU A 154 -7.81 18.69 -3.48
C GLU A 154 -7.02 19.98 -3.66
N VAL A 155 -7.05 20.60 -4.84
CA VAL A 155 -6.44 21.92 -5.07
C VAL A 155 -7.06 22.98 -4.15
N LYS A 156 -8.38 23.00 -3.98
CA LYS A 156 -9.07 23.93 -3.07
C LYS A 156 -8.73 23.66 -1.61
N VAL A 157 -8.70 22.39 -1.21
CA VAL A 157 -8.35 21.97 0.15
C VAL A 157 -6.90 22.36 0.47
N LYS A 158 -5.96 22.10 -0.44
CA LYS A 158 -4.56 22.50 -0.32
C LYS A 158 -4.44 24.01 -0.11
N ALA A 159 -5.10 24.82 -0.94
CA ALA A 159 -5.08 26.27 -0.81
C ALA A 159 -5.65 26.74 0.54
N GLY A 160 -6.72 26.11 1.03
CA GLY A 160 -7.30 26.40 2.34
C GLY A 160 -6.37 26.05 3.51
N ILE A 161 -5.75 24.85 3.48
CA ILE A 161 -4.83 24.39 4.53
C ILE A 161 -3.60 25.30 4.59
N GLU A 162 -2.94 25.52 3.45
CA GLU A 162 -1.67 26.28 3.41
C GLU A 162 -1.90 27.79 3.61
N GLY A 163 -3.10 28.30 3.28
CA GLY A 163 -3.48 29.68 3.58
C GLY A 163 -3.80 29.92 5.07
N ALA A 164 -4.42 28.95 5.75
CA ALA A 164 -4.76 29.05 7.16
C ALA A 164 -3.58 28.72 8.09
N PHE A 165 -2.70 27.83 7.65
CA PHE A 165 -1.56 27.32 8.42
C PHE A 165 -0.29 27.37 7.55
N PRO A 166 0.43 28.51 7.53
CA PRO A 166 1.61 28.70 6.68
C PRO A 166 2.73 27.68 6.87
N GLU A 167 2.78 27.04 8.05
CA GLU A 167 3.74 26.00 8.41
C GLU A 167 3.32 24.59 7.95
N ARG A 168 2.07 24.40 7.54
CA ARG A 168 1.54 23.11 7.09
C ARG A 168 1.60 23.01 5.59
N ARG A 169 1.93 21.82 5.10
CA ARG A 169 2.01 21.53 3.68
C ARG A 169 1.08 20.38 3.35
N MET A 170 0.22 20.56 2.35
CA MET A 170 -0.54 19.47 1.76
C MET A 170 0.19 19.04 0.49
N THR A 171 0.72 17.82 0.50
CA THR A 171 1.43 17.22 -0.63
C THR A 171 0.63 16.06 -1.20
N ILE A 172 0.88 15.74 -2.47
CA ILE A 172 0.33 14.55 -3.10
C ILE A 172 0.97 13.31 -2.45
N GLY A 173 0.19 12.24 -2.29
CA GLY A 173 0.70 10.98 -1.76
C GLY A 173 1.89 10.46 -2.58
N ARG A 174 2.91 9.92 -1.89
CA ARG A 174 4.04 9.25 -2.54
C ARG A 174 3.69 7.79 -2.66
N SER A 175 3.45 7.32 -3.88
CA SER A 175 2.80 6.04 -4.11
C SER A 175 3.56 5.19 -5.11
N ALA A 176 3.64 3.89 -4.87
CA ALA A 176 4.19 2.91 -5.79
C ALA A 176 3.24 2.62 -6.97
N VAL A 177 2.86 3.68 -7.67
CA VAL A 177 2.00 3.68 -8.85
C VAL A 177 2.66 4.51 -9.93
N LEU A 178 2.81 3.91 -11.11
CA LEU A 178 3.55 4.46 -12.23
C LEU A 178 2.74 5.55 -12.94
N THR A 179 3.26 6.77 -12.99
CA THR A 179 2.69 7.87 -13.79
C THR A 179 3.23 7.91 -15.21
N GLN A 180 4.25 7.11 -15.50
CA GLN A 180 4.84 6.90 -16.82
C GLN A 180 5.33 5.46 -16.94
N PRO A 181 5.52 4.90 -18.16
CA PRO A 181 6.08 3.57 -18.35
C PRO A 181 7.44 3.44 -17.64
N HIS A 182 7.67 2.33 -16.95
CA HIS A 182 8.84 2.17 -16.09
C HIS A 182 9.24 0.70 -15.95
N ASN A 183 10.51 0.37 -16.22
CA ASN A 183 11.05 -0.99 -16.11
C ASN A 183 10.17 -2.07 -16.78
N GLY A 184 9.67 -1.80 -17.99
CA GLY A 184 8.82 -2.73 -18.74
C GLY A 184 7.36 -2.80 -18.30
N ARG A 185 6.95 -2.05 -17.26
CA ARG A 185 5.56 -1.93 -16.79
C ARG A 185 4.88 -0.69 -17.39
N GLY A 186 3.59 -0.79 -17.67
CA GLY A 186 2.79 0.30 -18.22
C GLY A 186 2.47 1.39 -17.21
N ALA A 187 2.15 2.59 -17.69
CA ALA A 187 1.66 3.68 -16.84
C ALA A 187 0.23 3.40 -16.33
N CYS A 188 -0.11 3.98 -15.18
CA CYS A 188 -1.46 3.95 -14.63
C CYS A 188 -2.42 4.70 -15.56
N HIS A 189 -3.56 4.07 -15.84
CA HIS A 189 -4.66 4.64 -16.61
C HIS A 189 -5.87 4.99 -15.72
N TYR A 190 -5.66 5.04 -14.40
CA TYR A 190 -6.61 5.56 -13.41
C TYR A 190 -7.98 4.84 -13.38
N CYS A 191 -7.98 3.51 -13.54
CA CYS A 191 -9.22 2.72 -13.51
C CYS A 191 -9.86 2.60 -12.12
N GLY A 192 -9.08 2.70 -11.03
CA GLY A 192 -9.58 2.83 -9.66
C GLY A 192 -9.48 1.61 -8.72
N PRO A 193 -9.81 0.36 -9.11
CA PRO A 193 -9.93 -0.76 -8.17
C PRO A 193 -8.56 -1.40 -7.87
N CYS A 194 -7.63 -0.60 -7.37
CA CYS A 194 -6.23 -1.00 -7.23
C CYS A 194 -6.13 -2.26 -6.34
N ASP A 195 -6.79 -2.29 -5.19
CA ASP A 195 -6.82 -3.41 -4.24
C ASP A 195 -7.35 -4.75 -4.80
N GLN A 196 -7.99 -4.73 -5.98
CA GLN A 196 -8.55 -5.90 -6.64
C GLN A 196 -7.60 -6.55 -7.65
N GLY A 197 -6.41 -5.97 -7.86
CA GLY A 197 -5.44 -6.35 -8.87
C GLY A 197 -5.17 -5.23 -9.87
N CYS A 198 -4.10 -5.38 -10.66
CA CYS A 198 -3.85 -4.55 -11.83
C CYS A 198 -3.17 -5.38 -12.90
N SER A 199 -3.93 -5.84 -13.89
CA SER A 199 -3.46 -6.62 -15.03
C SER A 199 -2.42 -5.87 -15.88
N VAL A 200 -2.42 -4.53 -15.84
CA VAL A 200 -1.44 -3.69 -16.55
C VAL A 200 -0.09 -3.65 -15.81
N GLY A 201 -0.04 -4.07 -14.54
CA GLY A 201 1.17 -3.99 -13.73
C GLY A 201 1.60 -2.56 -13.39
N ALA A 202 0.68 -1.59 -13.49
CA ALA A 202 0.98 -0.16 -13.32
C ALA A 202 1.23 0.27 -11.87
N TYR A 203 0.94 -0.57 -10.89
CA TYR A 203 1.36 -0.37 -9.52
C TYR A 203 2.31 -1.48 -9.08
N PHE A 204 3.11 -1.22 -8.05
CA PHE A 204 4.00 -2.23 -7.49
C PHE A 204 3.22 -3.33 -6.76
N SER A 205 3.33 -4.54 -7.29
CA SER A 205 3.05 -5.77 -6.57
C SER A 205 4.23 -6.71 -6.79
N SER A 206 4.43 -7.69 -5.91
CA SER A 206 5.44 -8.70 -6.15
C SER A 206 5.17 -9.46 -7.45
N GLN A 207 3.90 -9.63 -7.82
CA GLN A 207 3.46 -10.33 -9.03
C GLN A 207 3.84 -9.61 -10.32
N SER A 208 3.73 -8.28 -10.34
CA SER A 208 4.04 -7.45 -11.52
C SER A 208 5.49 -6.99 -11.58
N SER A 209 6.21 -7.03 -10.45
CA SER A 209 7.49 -6.32 -10.30
C SER A 209 8.64 -7.23 -9.86
N THR A 210 8.67 -7.69 -8.61
CA THR A 210 9.85 -8.41 -8.10
C THR A 210 9.95 -9.85 -8.59
N LEU A 211 8.83 -10.56 -8.73
CA LEU A 211 8.84 -11.97 -9.18
C LEU A 211 9.24 -12.10 -10.66
N PRO A 212 8.76 -11.26 -11.59
CA PRO A 212 9.23 -11.30 -12.98
C PRO A 212 10.71 -10.94 -13.15
N ALA A 213 11.30 -10.18 -12.22
CA ALA A 213 12.69 -9.74 -12.28
C ALA A 213 13.68 -10.73 -11.62
N ALA A 214 13.18 -11.78 -10.97
CA ALA A 214 13.97 -12.73 -10.16
C ALA A 214 14.47 -13.95 -10.94
#